data_AF-A0ABD5U9K8-F1
#
_entry.id   AF-A0ABD5U9K8-F1
#
_cell.length_a   1.000
_cell.length_b   1.000
_cell.length_c   1.000
_cell.angle_alpha   90.00
_cell.angle_beta   90.00
_cell.angle_gamma   90.00
#
_symmetry.space_group_name_H-M   'P 1'
#
loop_
_entity.id
_entity.type
_entity.pdbx_description
1 polymer ?
#
loop_
_entity_poly.entity_id
_entity_poly.type
_entity_poly.pdbx_seq_one_letter_code
_entity_poly.pdbx_strand_id
1 'polypeptide(L)'
;MKFGYREACLSHDAGPRHPERPDRLRAIRRALSRQHAVEYAAPDAATPEEVKAVHDDEYVESVRAFCADGGGEWDPDTVAVEETWDAALASAGIARWAAHEALDGADGWDTPFALGRPPGHHAVYDDAMGFCFFNNAAVAAQSALERVDRVAIFDWDVHHGNGTQDIFYERGDVHYSSIHERGLYPGTGHPDETGRDDGEGATFNLALPAGCGDVEYAFAIDEGLRPALEAFDPGLVLVSAGFDAHERDPISRMRVSSEGYAALTDRMRDLADDLDAPLAFVLEGGYGLESLAESVATVDEVFEGREPVEPEGDVDEKAQRVVRSTLDHHGLGSK
;
A
#
# COMPACT_ATOMS: atom_id res chain seq x y z
N MET A 1 -5.12 -9.05 -14.54
CA MET A 1 -3.86 -8.45 -14.03
C MET A 1 -2.73 -9.48 -14.03
N LYS A 2 -1.48 -9.02 -13.94
CA LYS A 2 -0.30 -9.88 -13.77
C LYS A 2 0.13 -9.87 -12.30
N PHE A 3 0.09 -11.02 -11.64
CA PHE A 3 0.35 -11.12 -10.21
C PHE A 3 1.75 -11.65 -9.91
N GLY A 4 2.52 -10.88 -9.17
CA GLY A 4 3.79 -11.34 -8.62
C GLY A 4 3.54 -12.16 -7.36
N TYR A 5 4.09 -13.37 -7.27
CA TYR A 5 3.88 -14.27 -6.14
C TYR A 5 5.05 -15.22 -5.93
N ARG A 6 5.45 -15.44 -4.68
CA ARG A 6 6.43 -16.46 -4.29
C ARG A 6 5.92 -17.32 -3.14
N GLU A 7 6.14 -18.62 -3.22
CA GLU A 7 5.80 -19.55 -2.13
C GLU A 7 6.54 -19.24 -0.82
N ALA A 8 7.75 -18.65 -0.90
CA ALA A 8 8.53 -18.24 0.27
C ALA A 8 7.74 -17.29 1.20
N CYS A 9 6.86 -16.44 0.65
CA CYS A 9 5.99 -15.58 1.45
C CYS A 9 4.99 -16.36 2.32
N LEU A 10 4.72 -17.64 2.05
CA LEU A 10 3.90 -18.49 2.92
C LEU A 10 4.65 -19.05 4.14
N SER A 11 5.98 -19.00 4.13
CA SER A 11 6.82 -19.59 5.18
C SER A 11 6.92 -18.73 6.43
N HIS A 12 6.66 -17.41 6.32
CA HIS A 12 6.51 -16.54 7.48
C HIS A 12 5.23 -16.90 8.26
N ASP A 13 5.29 -17.71 9.31
CA ASP A 13 4.11 -18.06 10.12
C ASP A 13 4.23 -17.45 11.53
N ALA A 14 3.66 -16.26 11.71
CA ALA A 14 3.60 -15.54 12.98
C ALA A 14 2.75 -16.25 14.06
N GLY A 15 2.10 -17.38 13.73
CA GLY A 15 1.41 -18.25 14.67
C GLY A 15 -0.13 -18.25 14.51
N PRO A 16 -0.81 -19.23 15.13
CA PRO A 16 -2.19 -19.61 14.78
C PRO A 16 -3.27 -18.58 15.15
N ARG A 17 -2.95 -17.59 15.99
CA ARG A 17 -3.88 -16.53 16.40
C ARG A 17 -3.54 -15.17 15.78
N HIS A 18 -2.43 -15.10 15.06
CA HIS A 18 -1.97 -13.87 14.45
C HIS A 18 -2.86 -13.54 13.23
N PRO A 19 -3.32 -12.28 13.07
CA PRO A 19 -4.16 -11.90 11.94
C PRO A 19 -3.36 -11.91 10.62
N GLU A 20 -2.12 -11.43 10.65
CA GLU A 20 -1.17 -11.55 9.53
C GLU A 20 -0.69 -13.01 9.46
N ARG A 21 -1.19 -13.78 8.48
CA ARG A 21 -0.98 -15.22 8.38
C ARG A 21 -0.94 -15.72 6.94
N PRO A 22 -0.29 -16.86 6.65
CA PRO A 22 -0.15 -17.39 5.29
C PRO A 22 -1.48 -17.62 4.56
N ASP A 23 -2.58 -17.85 5.29
CA ASP A 23 -3.91 -18.06 4.71
C ASP A 23 -4.45 -16.84 3.95
N ARG A 24 -3.93 -15.63 4.21
CA ARG A 24 -4.25 -14.42 3.44
C ARG A 24 -3.95 -14.61 1.95
N LEU A 25 -2.71 -14.98 1.62
CA LEU A 25 -2.31 -15.26 0.24
C LEU A 25 -3.01 -16.51 -0.34
N ARG A 26 -3.24 -17.55 0.48
CA ARG A 26 -3.96 -18.75 0.02
C ARG A 26 -5.41 -18.43 -0.35
N ALA A 27 -6.08 -17.57 0.42
CA ALA A 27 -7.44 -17.13 0.14
C ALA A 27 -7.52 -16.32 -1.15
N ILE A 28 -6.63 -15.32 -1.32
CA ILE A 28 -6.53 -14.52 -2.54
C ILE A 28 -6.33 -15.42 -3.76
N ARG A 29 -5.31 -16.29 -3.75
CA ARG A 29 -5.03 -17.19 -4.88
C ARG A 29 -6.20 -18.11 -5.21
N ARG A 30 -6.95 -18.55 -4.20
CA ARG A 30 -8.17 -19.36 -4.43
C ARG A 30 -9.27 -18.56 -5.11
N ALA A 31 -9.44 -17.28 -4.77
CA ALA A 31 -10.39 -16.40 -5.46
C ALA A 31 -9.94 -16.13 -6.91
N LEU A 32 -8.70 -15.68 -7.10
CA LEU A 32 -8.12 -15.41 -8.42
C LEU A 32 -8.12 -16.64 -9.34
N SER A 33 -8.00 -17.86 -8.81
CA SER A 33 -8.09 -19.10 -9.63
C SER A 33 -9.43 -19.29 -10.36
N ARG A 34 -10.44 -18.48 -10.04
CA ARG A 34 -11.76 -18.49 -10.67
C ARG A 34 -11.92 -17.40 -11.73
N GLN A 35 -10.98 -16.47 -11.81
CA GLN A 35 -10.99 -15.38 -12.79
C GLN A 35 -10.34 -15.82 -14.10
N HIS A 36 -10.57 -15.03 -15.14
CA HIS A 36 -10.01 -15.27 -16.45
C HIS A 36 -8.62 -14.61 -16.51
N ALA A 37 -7.76 -15.06 -17.41
CA ALA A 37 -6.50 -14.38 -17.73
C ALA A 37 -5.52 -14.01 -16.58
N VAL A 38 -5.68 -14.53 -15.36
CA VAL A 38 -4.74 -14.32 -14.25
C VAL A 38 -3.39 -14.98 -14.55
N GLU A 39 -2.36 -14.16 -14.74
CA GLU A 39 -0.98 -14.62 -14.88
C GLU A 39 -0.23 -14.48 -13.55
N TYR A 40 0.63 -15.45 -13.23
CA TYR A 40 1.52 -15.39 -12.09
C TYR A 40 2.98 -15.32 -12.52
N ALA A 41 3.71 -14.32 -12.02
CA ALA A 41 5.15 -14.24 -12.10
C ALA A 41 5.78 -14.62 -10.76
N ALA A 42 6.95 -15.27 -10.79
CA ALA A 42 7.75 -15.58 -9.60
C ALA A 42 9.06 -14.76 -9.64
N PRO A 43 8.99 -13.43 -9.47
CA PRO A 43 10.15 -12.55 -9.61
C PRO A 43 11.20 -12.83 -8.54
N ASP A 44 12.47 -12.51 -8.80
CA ASP A 44 13.53 -12.67 -7.81
C ASP A 44 13.29 -11.83 -6.55
N ALA A 45 13.71 -12.37 -5.40
CA ALA A 45 13.68 -11.64 -4.13
C ALA A 45 14.54 -10.36 -4.22
N ALA A 46 14.26 -9.40 -3.35
CA ALA A 46 15.16 -8.28 -3.12
C ALA A 46 16.47 -8.79 -2.52
N THR A 47 17.56 -8.16 -2.91
CA THR A 47 18.86 -8.29 -2.27
C THR A 47 18.88 -7.47 -0.98
N PRO A 48 19.72 -7.82 0.00
CA PRO A 48 19.89 -7.00 1.20
C PRO A 48 20.31 -5.56 0.87
N GLU A 49 21.10 -5.37 -0.18
CA GLU A 49 21.54 -4.04 -0.65
C GLU A 49 20.38 -3.19 -1.15
N GLU A 50 19.40 -3.77 -1.85
CA GLU A 50 18.20 -3.05 -2.27
C GLU A 50 17.32 -2.65 -1.08
N VAL A 51 17.25 -3.48 -0.03
CA VAL A 51 16.53 -3.14 1.21
C VAL A 51 17.26 -2.02 1.98
N LYS A 52 18.58 -2.10 2.08
CA LYS A 52 19.44 -1.07 2.69
C LYS A 52 19.43 0.27 1.94
N ALA A 53 18.94 0.30 0.70
CA ALA A 53 18.77 1.56 -0.02
C ALA A 53 17.66 2.44 0.59
N VAL A 54 16.77 1.88 1.42
CA VAL A 54 15.68 2.61 2.10
C VAL A 54 15.65 2.42 3.62
N HIS A 55 16.47 1.53 4.16
CA HIS A 55 16.55 1.21 5.58
C HIS A 55 17.98 1.36 6.10
N ASP A 56 18.12 1.56 7.41
CA ASP A 56 19.41 1.55 8.07
C ASP A 56 20.14 0.20 7.92
N ASP A 57 21.45 0.26 7.66
CA ASP A 57 22.30 -0.92 7.44
C ASP A 57 22.34 -1.84 8.68
N GLU A 58 22.43 -1.26 9.88
CA GLU A 58 22.50 -2.01 11.14
C GLU A 58 21.14 -2.65 11.44
N TYR A 59 20.04 -1.95 11.16
CA TYR A 59 18.69 -2.49 11.25
C TYR A 59 18.50 -3.72 10.38
N VAL A 60 18.84 -3.66 9.08
CA VAL A 60 18.69 -4.81 8.18
C VAL A 60 19.49 -6.02 8.64
N GLU A 61 20.74 -5.83 9.11
CA GLU A 61 21.52 -6.94 9.66
C GLU A 61 20.97 -7.45 11.00
N SER A 62 20.33 -6.60 11.81
CA SER A 62 19.70 -7.01 13.06
C SER A 62 18.49 -7.91 12.83
N VAL A 63 17.63 -7.59 11.86
CA VAL A 63 16.50 -8.44 11.44
C VAL A 63 17.00 -9.79 10.94
N ARG A 64 18.07 -9.78 10.12
CA ARG A 64 18.71 -11.00 9.62
C ARG A 64 19.19 -11.89 10.76
N ALA A 65 19.92 -11.32 11.71
CA ALA A 65 20.48 -12.05 12.84
C ALA A 65 19.36 -12.58 13.76
N PHE A 66 18.31 -11.78 14.00
CA PHE A 66 17.16 -12.17 14.80
C PHE A 66 16.42 -13.37 14.20
N CYS A 67 16.15 -13.36 12.89
CA CYS A 67 15.55 -14.50 12.20
C CYS A 67 16.48 -15.73 12.26
N ALA A 68 17.79 -15.54 12.04
CA ALA A 68 18.75 -16.64 12.08
C ALA A 68 18.91 -17.29 13.48
N ASP A 69 18.56 -16.59 14.56
CA ASP A 69 18.50 -17.13 15.93
C ASP A 69 17.14 -17.79 16.27
N GLY A 70 16.26 -17.92 15.27
CA GLY A 70 14.95 -18.57 15.39
C GLY A 70 13.76 -17.61 15.48
N GLY A 71 13.99 -16.29 15.47
CA GLY A 71 12.95 -15.27 15.58
C GLY A 71 12.34 -15.16 16.97
N GLY A 72 11.06 -14.77 17.04
CA GLY A 72 10.33 -14.48 18.27
C GLY A 72 9.50 -13.20 18.15
N GLU A 73 9.06 -12.68 19.29
CA GLU A 73 8.41 -11.36 19.37
C GLU A 73 9.48 -10.28 19.17
N TRP A 74 9.43 -9.55 18.05
CA TRP A 74 10.23 -8.35 17.82
C TRP A 74 9.66 -7.19 18.64
N ASP A 75 8.34 -7.00 18.52
CA ASP A 75 7.53 -6.13 19.34
C ASP A 75 6.18 -6.84 19.70
N PRO A 76 5.24 -6.20 20.42
CA PRO A 76 3.99 -6.83 20.85
C PRO A 76 3.10 -7.39 19.73
N ASP A 77 3.21 -6.90 18.50
CA ASP A 77 2.38 -7.32 17.38
C ASP A 77 3.19 -7.84 16.17
N THR A 78 4.50 -7.67 16.16
CA THR A 78 5.41 -8.05 15.08
C THR A 78 6.22 -9.26 15.50
N VAL A 79 5.86 -10.43 14.97
CA VAL A 79 6.47 -11.73 15.31
C VAL A 79 7.27 -12.25 14.12
N ALA A 80 8.53 -12.60 14.34
CA ALA A 80 9.37 -13.25 13.33
C ALA A 80 9.53 -14.75 13.58
N VAL A 81 9.81 -15.49 12.52
CA VAL A 81 10.32 -16.86 12.51
C VAL A 81 11.62 -16.90 11.69
N GLU A 82 12.30 -18.04 11.67
CA GLU A 82 13.54 -18.20 10.88
C GLU A 82 13.32 -17.82 9.40
N GLU A 83 12.19 -18.24 8.83
CA GLU A 83 11.81 -17.99 7.45
C GLU A 83 11.33 -16.55 7.17
N THR A 84 11.16 -15.70 8.19
CA THR A 84 10.74 -14.30 7.99
C THR A 84 11.72 -13.54 7.11
N TRP A 85 13.03 -13.76 7.27
CA TRP A 85 14.05 -13.08 6.48
C TRP A 85 13.84 -13.30 4.97
N ASP A 86 13.74 -14.56 4.55
CA ASP A 86 13.55 -14.91 3.14
C ASP A 86 12.17 -14.47 2.62
N ALA A 87 11.14 -14.56 3.46
CA ALA A 87 9.79 -14.10 3.12
C ALA A 87 9.71 -12.58 2.93
N ALA A 88 10.37 -11.80 3.77
CA ALA A 88 10.42 -10.34 3.69
C ALA A 88 11.19 -9.88 2.45
N LEU A 89 12.35 -10.47 2.16
CA LEU A 89 13.09 -10.22 0.92
C LEU A 89 12.28 -10.62 -0.32
N ALA A 90 11.55 -11.74 -0.25
CA ALA A 90 10.63 -12.14 -1.32
C ALA A 90 9.52 -11.11 -1.52
N SER A 91 8.89 -10.62 -0.46
CA SER A 91 7.83 -9.61 -0.51
C SER A 91 8.31 -8.32 -1.18
N ALA A 92 9.45 -7.79 -0.72
CA ALA A 92 10.06 -6.59 -1.28
C ALA A 92 10.48 -6.78 -2.75
N GLY A 93 11.01 -7.95 -3.11
CA GLY A 93 11.38 -8.26 -4.50
C GLY A 93 10.18 -8.35 -5.45
N ILE A 94 9.03 -8.82 -4.97
CA ILE A 94 7.79 -8.83 -5.73
C ILE A 94 7.29 -7.37 -5.95
N ALA A 95 7.35 -6.51 -4.93
CA ALA A 95 6.98 -5.10 -5.06
C ALA A 95 7.90 -4.37 -6.06
N ARG A 96 9.22 -4.58 -5.96
CA ARG A 96 10.20 -4.08 -6.94
C ARG A 96 9.86 -4.52 -8.36
N TRP A 97 9.54 -5.81 -8.54
CA TRP A 97 9.12 -6.34 -9.84
C TRP A 97 7.87 -5.65 -10.37
N ALA A 98 6.86 -5.44 -9.54
CA ALA A 98 5.62 -4.79 -9.97
C ALA A 98 5.87 -3.35 -10.47
N ALA A 99 6.70 -2.58 -9.77
CA ALA A 99 7.12 -1.25 -10.22
C ALA A 99 7.83 -1.30 -11.58
N HIS A 100 8.75 -2.24 -11.78
CA HIS A 100 9.48 -2.36 -13.05
C HIS A 100 8.61 -2.81 -14.22
N GLU A 101 7.67 -3.75 -14.02
CA GLU A 101 6.76 -4.18 -15.08
C GLU A 101 5.86 -3.04 -15.53
N ALA A 102 5.34 -2.23 -14.59
CA ALA A 102 4.56 -1.04 -14.93
C ALA A 102 5.41 -0.07 -15.77
N LEU A 103 6.64 0.23 -15.32
CA LEU A 103 7.59 1.06 -16.07
C LEU A 103 8.04 0.47 -17.42
N ASP A 104 7.91 -0.85 -17.61
CA ASP A 104 8.16 -1.54 -18.88
C ASP A 104 6.93 -1.52 -19.81
N GLY A 105 5.83 -0.89 -19.37
CA GLY A 105 4.61 -0.69 -20.15
C GLY A 105 3.52 -1.73 -19.91
N ALA A 106 3.58 -2.48 -18.80
CA ALA A 106 2.46 -3.33 -18.40
C ALA A 106 1.28 -2.47 -17.93
N ASP A 107 0.17 -2.54 -18.65
CA ASP A 107 -1.06 -1.78 -18.42
C ASP A 107 -2.31 -2.66 -18.59
N GLY A 108 -3.50 -2.11 -18.31
CA GLY A 108 -4.76 -2.81 -18.50
C GLY A 108 -4.77 -4.20 -17.85
N TRP A 109 -4.92 -5.24 -18.67
CA TRP A 109 -4.99 -6.64 -18.21
C TRP A 109 -3.66 -7.16 -17.65
N ASP A 110 -2.54 -6.52 -18.00
CA ASP A 110 -1.20 -6.85 -17.56
C ASP A 110 -0.75 -5.99 -16.36
N THR A 111 -1.57 -5.05 -15.89
CA THR A 111 -1.27 -4.18 -14.74
C THR A 111 -0.74 -5.03 -13.57
N PRO A 112 0.46 -4.71 -13.04
CA PRO A 112 1.13 -5.58 -12.08
C PRO A 112 0.61 -5.39 -10.65
N PHE A 113 0.42 -6.52 -9.96
CA PHE A 113 0.03 -6.57 -8.55
C PHE A 113 1.00 -7.48 -7.78
N ALA A 114 1.70 -6.94 -6.78
CA ALA A 114 2.57 -7.68 -5.89
C ALA A 114 1.81 -8.36 -4.74
N LEU A 115 1.63 -9.68 -4.80
CA LEU A 115 1.04 -10.50 -3.73
C LEU A 115 2.11 -10.99 -2.74
N GLY A 116 2.72 -10.04 -2.04
CA GLY A 116 3.74 -10.27 -1.03
C GLY A 116 3.18 -10.41 0.40
N ARG A 117 3.93 -11.11 1.26
CA ARG A 117 3.87 -10.95 2.72
C ARG A 117 5.20 -11.38 3.36
N PRO A 118 5.62 -10.82 4.51
CA PRO A 118 4.92 -9.83 5.35
C PRO A 118 4.65 -8.47 4.66
N PRO A 119 3.67 -7.67 5.15
CA PRO A 119 3.43 -6.30 4.66
C PRO A 119 4.63 -5.39 4.94
N GLY A 120 4.58 -4.13 4.48
CA GLY A 120 5.74 -3.24 4.51
C GLY A 120 5.50 -1.83 5.04
N HIS A 121 4.32 -1.23 4.85
CA HIS A 121 4.15 0.22 5.03
C HIS A 121 4.39 0.77 6.46
N HIS A 122 4.46 -0.08 7.48
CA HIS A 122 4.80 0.30 8.87
C HIS A 122 6.30 0.20 9.21
N ALA A 123 7.11 -0.49 8.40
CA ALA A 123 8.55 -0.59 8.64
C ALA A 123 9.20 0.78 8.41
N VAL A 124 9.65 1.40 9.50
CA VAL A 124 10.35 2.70 9.50
C VAL A 124 11.81 2.51 9.10
N TYR A 125 12.55 3.61 8.97
CA TYR A 125 13.94 3.57 8.51
C TYR A 125 14.81 2.55 9.27
N ASP A 126 14.66 2.46 10.59
CA ASP A 126 15.53 1.68 11.49
C ASP A 126 14.80 0.68 12.42
N ASP A 127 13.51 0.37 12.16
CA ASP A 127 12.74 -0.56 13.02
C ASP A 127 11.61 -1.30 12.27
N ALA A 128 11.27 -2.48 12.80
CA ALA A 128 10.11 -3.28 12.40
C ALA A 128 8.94 -3.02 13.36
N MET A 129 7.74 -2.85 12.84
CA MET A 129 6.52 -2.68 13.63
C MET A 129 5.27 -2.95 12.77
N GLY A 130 4.10 -3.14 13.39
CA GLY A 130 2.83 -3.27 12.67
C GLY A 130 2.84 -4.41 11.65
N PHE A 131 3.42 -5.56 12.02
CA PHE A 131 3.63 -6.74 11.17
C PHE A 131 4.67 -6.59 10.05
N CYS A 132 5.28 -5.42 9.90
CA CYS A 132 6.15 -5.08 8.78
C CYS A 132 7.62 -5.17 9.18
N PHE A 133 8.44 -5.76 8.31
CA PHE A 133 9.90 -5.86 8.50
C PHE A 133 10.66 -5.01 7.47
N PHE A 134 10.31 -5.09 6.19
CA PHE A 134 10.89 -4.22 5.17
C PHE A 134 9.77 -3.48 4.46
N ASN A 135 10.00 -2.20 4.15
CA ASN A 135 9.02 -1.39 3.46
C ASN A 135 9.01 -1.73 1.97
N ASN A 136 8.11 -2.63 1.59
CA ASN A 136 8.01 -3.17 0.23
C ASN A 136 7.77 -2.07 -0.82
N ALA A 137 6.85 -1.14 -0.54
CA ALA A 137 6.56 -0.01 -1.43
C ALA A 137 7.74 0.97 -1.53
N ALA A 138 8.46 1.21 -0.42
CA ALA A 138 9.66 2.04 -0.44
C ALA A 138 10.79 1.41 -1.26
N VAL A 139 11.05 0.10 -1.11
CA VAL A 139 12.03 -0.62 -1.95
C VAL A 139 11.67 -0.52 -3.42
N ALA A 140 10.39 -0.67 -3.75
CA ALA A 140 9.89 -0.53 -5.12
C ALA A 140 10.08 0.89 -5.67
N ALA A 141 9.71 1.92 -4.90
CA ALA A 141 9.88 3.32 -5.29
C ALA A 141 11.35 3.70 -5.46
N GLN A 142 12.22 3.31 -4.52
CA GLN A 142 13.65 3.58 -4.60
C GLN A 142 14.30 2.95 -5.83
N SER A 143 13.90 1.72 -6.19
CA SER A 143 14.35 1.05 -7.42
C SER A 143 13.81 1.74 -8.68
N ALA A 144 12.58 2.23 -8.65
CA ALA A 144 11.96 2.94 -9.77
C ALA A 144 12.62 4.30 -10.05
N LEU A 145 13.14 4.99 -9.04
CA LEU A 145 13.84 6.27 -9.19
C LEU A 145 15.14 6.19 -10.01
N GLU A 146 15.65 4.99 -10.30
CA GLU A 146 16.72 4.80 -11.28
C GLU A 146 16.26 5.01 -12.73
N ARG A 147 14.94 5.03 -12.97
CA ARG A 147 14.30 5.06 -14.30
C ARG A 147 13.37 6.25 -14.50
N VAL A 148 12.85 6.84 -13.42
CA VAL A 148 11.97 8.02 -13.43
C VAL A 148 12.41 9.03 -12.36
N ASP A 149 12.09 10.30 -12.54
CA ASP A 149 12.53 11.36 -11.61
C ASP A 149 11.65 11.46 -10.35
N ARG A 150 10.40 10.99 -10.42
CA ARG A 150 9.41 11.12 -9.34
C ARG A 150 8.50 9.90 -9.26
N VAL A 151 8.24 9.42 -8.05
CA VAL A 151 7.30 8.30 -7.78
C VAL A 151 6.24 8.75 -6.79
N ALA A 152 4.98 8.43 -7.04
CA ALA A 152 3.91 8.59 -6.06
C ALA A 152 3.57 7.24 -5.43
N ILE A 153 3.44 7.21 -4.11
CA ILE A 153 2.90 6.08 -3.35
C ILE A 153 1.58 6.56 -2.73
N PHE A 154 0.48 5.95 -3.16
CA PHE A 154 -0.83 6.15 -2.55
C PHE A 154 -1.19 4.94 -1.68
N ASP A 155 -1.44 5.19 -0.41
CA ASP A 155 -1.76 4.18 0.59
C ASP A 155 -3.24 4.27 0.98
N TRP A 156 -4.00 3.23 0.65
CA TRP A 156 -5.40 3.11 1.02
C TRP A 156 -5.64 2.08 2.13
N ASP A 157 -4.57 1.54 2.73
CA ASP A 157 -4.68 0.73 3.94
C ASP A 157 -5.33 1.57 5.05
N VAL A 158 -6.12 0.93 5.92
CA VAL A 158 -6.84 1.68 6.95
C VAL A 158 -5.91 2.28 8.00
N HIS A 159 -4.69 1.76 8.13
CA HIS A 159 -3.65 2.30 8.99
C HIS A 159 -2.79 3.28 8.20
N HIS A 160 -2.37 4.34 8.87
CA HIS A 160 -1.35 5.21 8.30
C HIS A 160 -0.03 4.44 8.17
N GLY A 161 0.50 4.33 6.95
CA GLY A 161 1.81 3.77 6.64
C GLY A 161 2.95 4.67 7.11
N ASN A 162 3.12 4.76 8.42
CA ASN A 162 4.13 5.61 9.08
C ASN A 162 5.56 5.29 8.65
N GLY A 163 5.85 4.04 8.27
CA GLY A 163 7.16 3.66 7.77
C GLY A 163 7.44 4.29 6.41
N THR A 164 6.47 4.27 5.51
CA THR A 164 6.61 4.89 4.18
C THR A 164 6.76 6.40 4.30
N GLN A 165 5.97 7.03 5.17
CA GLN A 165 6.13 8.45 5.48
C GLN A 165 7.53 8.75 6.04
N ASP A 166 7.99 8.00 7.05
CA ASP A 166 9.28 8.21 7.71
C ASP A 166 10.45 8.16 6.72
N ILE A 167 10.50 7.12 5.89
CA ILE A 167 11.59 6.90 4.92
C ILE A 167 11.72 8.05 3.91
N PHE A 168 10.60 8.64 3.49
CA PHE A 168 10.57 9.68 2.45
C PHE A 168 10.27 11.07 2.98
N TYR A 169 10.19 11.28 4.30
CA TYR A 169 9.69 12.54 4.88
C TYR A 169 10.49 13.77 4.45
N GLU A 170 11.79 13.60 4.22
CA GLU A 170 12.72 14.65 3.80
C GLU A 170 12.99 14.65 2.27
N ARG A 171 12.23 13.87 1.49
CA ARG A 171 12.50 13.63 0.06
C ARG A 171 11.40 14.14 -0.85
N GLY A 172 11.75 15.04 -1.77
CA GLY A 172 10.84 15.63 -2.75
C GLY A 172 10.68 14.83 -4.05
N ASP A 173 11.42 13.73 -4.23
CA ASP A 173 11.32 12.83 -5.38
C ASP A 173 10.34 11.66 -5.16
N VAL A 174 9.82 11.51 -3.94
CA VAL A 174 8.74 10.57 -3.63
C VAL A 174 7.59 11.30 -2.94
N HIS A 175 6.39 11.21 -3.52
CA HIS A 175 5.17 11.70 -2.90
C HIS A 175 4.47 10.55 -2.18
N TYR A 176 4.24 10.68 -0.88
CA TYR A 176 3.45 9.75 -0.08
C TYR A 176 2.08 10.38 0.23
N SER A 177 1.01 9.72 -0.20
CA SER A 177 -0.36 10.07 0.17
C SER A 177 -1.00 8.91 0.93
N SER A 178 -1.77 9.18 1.97
CA SER A 178 -2.50 8.14 2.71
C SER A 178 -3.93 8.56 3.03
N ILE A 179 -4.89 7.67 2.79
CA ILE A 179 -6.23 7.71 3.40
C ILE A 179 -6.27 6.66 4.49
N HIS A 180 -6.46 7.08 5.74
CA HIS A 180 -6.44 6.16 6.88
C HIS A 180 -7.44 6.59 7.96
N GLU A 181 -7.75 5.66 8.88
CA GLU A 181 -8.63 5.94 10.01
C GLU A 181 -7.94 6.78 11.08
N ARG A 182 -8.48 7.98 11.31
CA ARG A 182 -7.95 8.90 12.33
C ARG A 182 -8.02 8.30 13.73
N GLY A 183 -6.86 8.23 14.37
CA GLY A 183 -6.71 7.77 15.75
C GLY A 183 -6.76 6.26 15.90
N LEU A 184 -6.70 5.51 14.80
CA LEU A 184 -6.32 4.10 14.81
C LEU A 184 -4.79 3.99 14.97
N TYR A 185 -4.29 2.80 15.29
CA TYR A 185 -2.84 2.52 15.23
C TYR A 185 -2.30 2.98 13.86
N PRO A 186 -1.07 3.54 13.78
CA PRO A 186 -0.08 3.75 14.84
C PRO A 186 -0.26 5.07 15.62
N GLY A 187 -1.27 5.89 15.27
CA GLY A 187 -1.54 7.18 15.90
C GLY A 187 -0.79 8.38 15.30
N THR A 188 -0.17 8.22 14.14
CA THR A 188 0.48 9.27 13.34
C THR A 188 -0.37 9.64 12.11
N GLY A 189 0.17 10.42 11.17
CA GLY A 189 -0.52 10.74 9.90
C GLY A 189 -1.43 11.96 10.04
N HIS A 190 -1.02 12.97 10.79
CA HIS A 190 -1.81 14.19 10.91
C HIS A 190 -1.81 15.00 9.61
N PRO A 191 -2.92 15.69 9.25
CA PRO A 191 -2.99 16.49 8.02
C PRO A 191 -1.99 17.65 7.92
N ASP A 192 -1.37 18.06 9.02
CA ASP A 192 -0.33 19.08 9.08
C ASP A 192 1.10 18.51 9.00
N GLU A 193 1.25 17.19 8.93
CA GLU A 193 2.52 16.52 8.64
C GLU A 193 2.75 16.51 7.12
N THR A 194 3.32 17.59 6.57
CA THR A 194 3.42 17.78 5.11
C THR A 194 4.78 17.41 4.50
N GLY A 195 5.67 16.78 5.26
CA GLY A 195 7.08 16.56 4.88
C GLY A 195 7.98 17.70 5.36
N ARG A 196 9.28 17.58 5.11
CA ARG A 196 10.30 18.50 5.60
C ARG A 196 11.43 18.68 4.59
N ASP A 197 12.15 19.80 4.68
CA ASP A 197 13.34 20.08 3.86
C ASP A 197 13.00 19.95 2.36
N ASP A 198 13.69 19.11 1.59
CA ASP A 198 13.38 18.93 0.16
C ASP A 198 12.03 18.20 -0.07
N GLY A 199 11.50 17.53 0.94
CA GLY A 199 10.20 16.82 0.94
C GLY A 199 9.00 17.67 1.36
N GLU A 200 9.16 18.97 1.61
CA GLU A 200 8.04 19.83 1.99
C GLU A 200 6.93 19.84 0.90
N GLY A 201 5.73 19.42 1.27
CA GLY A 201 4.58 19.23 0.38
C GLY A 201 4.44 17.83 -0.23
N ALA A 202 5.41 16.93 -0.01
CA ALA A 202 5.42 15.58 -0.57
C ALA A 202 4.75 14.51 0.31
N THR A 203 4.28 14.85 1.51
CA THR A 203 3.50 13.96 2.39
C THR A 203 2.09 14.48 2.54
N PHE A 204 1.07 13.73 2.12
CA PHE A 204 -0.34 14.19 2.07
C PHE A 204 -1.26 13.23 2.85
N ASN A 205 -1.70 13.66 4.03
CA ASN A 205 -2.41 12.81 4.98
C ASN A 205 -3.91 13.12 5.08
N LEU A 206 -4.73 12.18 4.62
CA LEU A 206 -6.19 12.21 4.70
C LEU A 206 -6.70 11.34 5.87
N ALA A 207 -6.52 11.85 7.09
CA ALA A 207 -6.96 11.18 8.32
C ALA A 207 -8.49 11.23 8.51
N LEU A 208 -9.21 10.28 7.90
CA LEU A 208 -10.67 10.24 7.87
C LEU A 208 -11.28 9.78 9.21
N PRO A 209 -12.45 10.31 9.62
CA PRO A 209 -13.17 9.81 10.79
C PRO A 209 -13.58 8.34 10.64
N ALA A 210 -13.58 7.59 11.75
CA ALA A 210 -14.16 6.25 11.80
C ALA A 210 -15.62 6.25 11.28
N GLY A 211 -15.96 5.21 10.52
CA GLY A 211 -17.28 5.02 9.92
C GLY A 211 -17.45 5.54 8.49
N CYS A 212 -16.43 6.21 7.93
CA CYS A 212 -16.39 6.55 6.51
C CYS A 212 -16.39 5.26 5.65
N GLY A 213 -17.02 5.33 4.48
CA GLY A 213 -17.08 4.22 3.53
C GLY A 213 -16.86 4.71 2.10
N ASP A 214 -17.51 4.02 1.15
CA ASP A 214 -17.28 4.16 -0.29
C ASP A 214 -17.34 5.63 -0.77
N VAL A 215 -18.38 6.37 -0.36
CA VAL A 215 -18.61 7.78 -0.77
C VAL A 215 -17.50 8.70 -0.27
N GLU A 216 -17.05 8.54 0.98
CA GLU A 216 -15.99 9.38 1.54
C GLU A 216 -14.62 9.05 0.95
N TYR A 217 -14.31 7.77 0.71
CA TYR A 217 -13.05 7.36 0.08
C TYR A 217 -12.99 7.85 -1.38
N ALA A 218 -14.08 7.69 -2.15
CA ALA A 218 -14.18 8.23 -3.50
C ALA A 218 -13.96 9.75 -3.52
N PHE A 219 -14.66 10.49 -2.65
CA PHE A 219 -14.50 11.94 -2.52
C PHE A 219 -13.07 12.33 -2.14
N ALA A 220 -12.43 11.59 -1.23
CA ALA A 220 -11.07 11.84 -0.78
C ALA A 220 -10.04 11.63 -1.91
N ILE A 221 -10.27 10.67 -2.80
CA ILE A 221 -9.46 10.50 -4.02
C ILE A 221 -9.71 11.64 -5.00
N ASP A 222 -10.98 11.90 -5.35
CA ASP A 222 -11.35 12.84 -6.41
C ASP A 222 -10.99 14.29 -6.08
N GLU A 223 -11.24 14.71 -4.84
CA GLU A 223 -11.08 16.10 -4.42
C GLU A 223 -9.81 16.33 -3.60
N GLY A 224 -9.16 15.27 -3.11
CA GLY A 224 -7.95 15.34 -2.29
C GLY A 224 -6.70 14.83 -3.02
N LEU A 225 -6.64 13.53 -3.29
CA LEU A 225 -5.48 12.88 -3.88
C LEU A 225 -5.18 13.38 -5.30
N ARG A 226 -6.21 13.44 -6.16
CA ARG A 226 -6.08 13.84 -7.57
C ARG A 226 -5.35 15.17 -7.75
N PRO A 227 -5.78 16.31 -7.13
CA PRO A 227 -5.06 17.57 -7.28
C PRO A 227 -3.63 17.52 -6.69
N ALA A 228 -3.40 16.71 -5.65
CA ALA A 228 -2.05 16.53 -5.10
C ALA A 228 -1.12 15.81 -6.08
N LEU A 229 -1.58 14.72 -6.72
CA LEU A 229 -0.79 13.99 -7.71
C LEU A 229 -0.66 14.75 -9.03
N GLU A 230 -1.67 15.50 -9.47
CA GLU A 230 -1.56 16.41 -10.63
C GLU A 230 -0.50 17.51 -10.40
N ALA A 231 -0.40 18.03 -9.18
CA ALA A 231 0.63 19.00 -8.83
C ALA A 231 2.02 18.36 -8.74
N PHE A 232 2.10 17.10 -8.28
CA PHE A 232 3.35 16.36 -8.13
C PHE A 232 3.89 15.80 -9.45
N ASP A 233 3.02 15.42 -10.39
CA ASP A 233 3.36 14.93 -11.75
C ASP A 233 4.32 13.71 -11.72
N PRO A 234 3.89 12.57 -11.13
CA PRO A 234 4.73 11.39 -10.96
C PRO A 234 4.98 10.65 -12.27
N GLY A 235 6.15 10.00 -12.39
CA GLY A 235 6.46 9.08 -13.48
C GLY A 235 6.09 7.61 -13.20
N LEU A 236 5.53 7.32 -12.02
CA LEU A 236 5.01 6.03 -11.58
C LEU A 236 4.09 6.24 -10.38
N VAL A 237 2.96 5.55 -10.36
CA VAL A 237 2.06 5.46 -9.20
C VAL A 237 2.10 4.04 -8.63
N LEU A 238 2.45 3.92 -7.36
CA LEU A 238 2.35 2.71 -6.57
C LEU A 238 1.16 2.83 -5.62
N VAL A 239 0.32 1.80 -5.55
CA VAL A 239 -0.75 1.71 -4.56
C VAL A 239 -0.34 0.71 -3.47
N SER A 240 -0.11 1.21 -2.25
CA SER A 240 -0.04 0.38 -1.05
C SER A 240 -1.46 -0.10 -0.72
N ALA A 241 -1.74 -1.32 -1.17
CA ALA A 241 -3.07 -1.88 -1.29
C ALA A 241 -3.42 -2.73 -0.06
N GLY A 242 -3.78 -2.07 1.03
CA GLY A 242 -4.44 -2.69 2.18
C GLY A 242 -5.94 -2.90 1.95
N PHE A 243 -6.53 -3.92 2.58
CA PHE A 243 -7.97 -4.22 2.45
C PHE A 243 -8.69 -4.31 3.80
N ASP A 244 -8.10 -3.76 4.85
CA ASP A 244 -8.63 -3.73 6.22
C ASP A 244 -9.54 -2.53 6.50
N ALA A 245 -9.69 -1.59 5.58
CA ALA A 245 -10.78 -0.61 5.60
C ALA A 245 -12.15 -1.22 5.23
N HIS A 246 -12.15 -2.50 4.83
CA HIS A 246 -13.34 -3.20 4.40
C HIS A 246 -14.35 -3.33 5.56
N GLU A 247 -15.66 -3.14 5.31
CA GLU A 247 -16.74 -3.14 6.32
C GLU A 247 -16.87 -4.45 7.13
N ARG A 248 -16.22 -5.52 6.66
CA ARG A 248 -16.21 -6.87 7.25
C ARG A 248 -14.86 -7.23 7.88
N ASP A 249 -13.87 -6.36 7.80
CA ASP A 249 -12.57 -6.60 8.39
C ASP A 249 -12.64 -6.47 9.92
N PRO A 250 -11.96 -7.33 10.69
CA PRO A 250 -12.07 -7.33 12.15
C PRO A 250 -11.37 -6.18 12.87
N ILE A 251 -10.50 -5.40 12.22
CA ILE A 251 -9.60 -4.48 12.94
C ILE A 251 -9.84 -2.97 12.71
N SER A 252 -10.76 -2.59 11.84
CA SER A 252 -11.09 -1.18 11.59
C SER A 252 -12.56 -0.85 11.87
N ARG A 253 -12.90 0.44 11.80
CA ARG A 253 -14.28 0.94 11.90
C ARG A 253 -14.74 1.58 10.58
N MET A 254 -13.93 1.49 9.55
CA MET A 254 -14.27 1.93 8.20
C MET A 254 -15.28 0.96 7.57
N ARG A 255 -15.93 1.43 6.51
CA ARG A 255 -17.07 0.76 5.89
C ARG A 255 -16.93 0.70 4.38
N VAL A 256 -15.70 0.51 3.90
CA VAL A 256 -15.48 0.31 2.46
C VAL A 256 -16.04 -1.05 2.06
N SER A 257 -16.86 -1.11 1.03
CA SER A 257 -17.38 -2.36 0.50
C SER A 257 -16.45 -2.93 -0.59
N SER A 258 -16.66 -4.18 -1.01
CA SER A 258 -15.98 -4.71 -2.20
C SER A 258 -16.23 -3.83 -3.44
N GLU A 259 -17.44 -3.29 -3.59
CA GLU A 259 -17.79 -2.35 -4.66
C GLU A 259 -17.05 -1.01 -4.49
N GLY A 260 -16.86 -0.56 -3.25
CA GLY A 260 -16.00 0.57 -2.92
C GLY A 260 -14.61 0.38 -3.48
N TYR A 261 -13.93 -0.75 -3.20
CA TYR A 261 -12.61 -1.02 -3.78
C TYR A 261 -12.62 -1.09 -5.31
N ALA A 262 -13.72 -1.52 -5.94
CA ALA A 262 -13.87 -1.43 -7.39
C ALA A 262 -13.81 0.04 -7.85
N ALA A 263 -14.59 0.91 -7.22
CA ALA A 263 -14.65 2.34 -7.52
C ALA A 263 -13.33 3.07 -7.20
N LEU A 264 -12.61 2.69 -6.15
CA LEU A 264 -11.28 3.24 -5.85
C LEU A 264 -10.26 2.80 -6.90
N THR A 265 -10.31 1.53 -7.32
CA THR A 265 -9.41 0.99 -8.36
C THR A 265 -9.62 1.73 -9.69
N ASP A 266 -10.87 1.93 -10.08
CA ASP A 266 -11.23 2.65 -11.31
C ASP A 266 -10.75 4.10 -11.28
N ARG A 267 -10.94 4.80 -10.17
CA ARG A 267 -10.39 6.16 -9.97
C ARG A 267 -8.87 6.20 -10.05
N MET A 268 -8.18 5.21 -9.49
CA MET A 268 -6.71 5.15 -9.57
C MET A 268 -6.22 4.85 -10.98
N ARG A 269 -6.94 4.00 -11.73
CA ARG A 269 -6.68 3.77 -13.15
C ARG A 269 -6.85 5.07 -13.95
N ASP A 270 -8.00 5.73 -13.81
CA ASP A 270 -8.30 6.96 -14.54
C ASP A 270 -7.31 8.08 -14.18
N LEU A 271 -6.95 8.22 -12.90
CA LEU A 271 -5.96 9.19 -12.45
C LEU A 271 -4.56 8.89 -13.02
N ALA A 272 -4.14 7.63 -13.01
CA ALA A 272 -2.85 7.24 -13.59
C ALA A 272 -2.81 7.50 -15.10
N ASP A 273 -3.90 7.20 -15.82
CA ASP A 273 -4.06 7.48 -17.25
C ASP A 273 -4.02 9.00 -17.54
N ASP A 274 -4.71 9.82 -16.75
CA ASP A 274 -4.71 11.28 -16.88
C ASP A 274 -3.32 11.91 -16.65
N LEU A 275 -2.50 11.27 -15.80
CA LEU A 275 -1.13 11.68 -15.47
C LEU A 275 -0.07 11.09 -16.43
N ASP A 276 -0.48 10.27 -17.41
CA ASP A 276 0.45 9.46 -18.23
C ASP A 276 1.46 8.65 -17.37
N ALA A 277 1.03 8.20 -16.19
CA ALA A 277 1.88 7.53 -15.20
C ALA A 277 1.55 6.04 -15.13
N PRO A 278 2.53 5.13 -15.25
CA PRO A 278 2.31 3.70 -15.01
C PRO A 278 1.79 3.43 -13.60
N LEU A 279 1.01 2.36 -13.44
CA LEU A 279 0.34 1.99 -12.19
C LEU A 279 0.73 0.58 -11.75
N ALA A 280 1.04 0.41 -10.46
CA ALA A 280 1.26 -0.91 -9.86
C ALA A 280 0.69 -0.97 -8.43
N PHE A 281 0.34 -2.19 -7.99
CA PHE A 281 -0.23 -2.43 -6.65
C PHE A 281 0.70 -3.28 -5.80
N VAL A 282 0.75 -3.00 -4.49
CA VAL A 282 1.54 -3.74 -3.50
C VAL A 282 0.65 -4.13 -2.34
N LEU A 283 0.47 -5.43 -2.08
CA LEU A 283 -0.39 -5.90 -0.98
C LEU A 283 0.14 -5.45 0.40
N GLU A 284 -0.73 -4.84 1.22
CA GLU A 284 -0.44 -4.48 2.62
C GLU A 284 -1.32 -5.30 3.59
N GLY A 285 -2.25 -4.65 4.33
CA GLY A 285 -3.15 -5.26 5.32
C GLY A 285 -4.38 -5.97 4.75
N GLY A 286 -5.40 -6.14 5.58
CA GLY A 286 -6.61 -6.94 5.29
C GLY A 286 -6.55 -8.35 5.87
N TYR A 287 -7.44 -8.64 6.82
CA TYR A 287 -7.35 -9.80 7.71
C TYR A 287 -8.63 -10.62 7.75
N GLY A 288 -9.76 -10.05 7.32
CA GLY A 288 -10.94 -10.82 6.92
C GLY A 288 -10.66 -11.61 5.63
N LEU A 289 -10.35 -12.91 5.72
CA LEU A 289 -9.92 -13.71 4.55
C LEU A 289 -10.91 -13.69 3.38
N GLU A 290 -12.21 -13.67 3.66
CA GLU A 290 -13.25 -13.61 2.63
C GLU A 290 -13.28 -12.24 1.96
N SER A 291 -13.36 -11.16 2.74
CA SER A 291 -13.36 -9.79 2.21
C SER A 291 -12.06 -9.42 1.51
N LEU A 292 -10.90 -9.86 2.03
CA LEU A 292 -9.61 -9.69 1.38
C LEU A 292 -9.59 -10.33 0.00
N ALA A 293 -9.97 -11.60 -0.08
CA ALA A 293 -9.96 -12.33 -1.34
C ALA A 293 -10.99 -11.79 -2.34
N GLU A 294 -12.17 -11.37 -1.86
CA GLU A 294 -13.21 -10.71 -2.67
C GLU A 294 -12.76 -9.35 -3.20
N SER A 295 -12.09 -8.55 -2.36
CA SER A 295 -11.62 -7.21 -2.75
C SER A 295 -10.48 -7.29 -3.76
N VAL A 296 -9.48 -8.16 -3.55
CA VAL A 296 -8.39 -8.36 -4.54
C VAL A 296 -8.94 -8.90 -5.88
N ALA A 297 -9.90 -9.83 -5.83
CA ALA A 297 -10.59 -10.28 -7.02
C ALA A 297 -11.33 -9.12 -7.72
N THR A 298 -11.98 -8.25 -6.96
CA THR A 298 -12.67 -7.09 -7.51
C THR A 298 -11.71 -6.11 -8.19
N VAL A 299 -10.51 -5.88 -7.63
CA VAL A 299 -9.46 -5.09 -8.29
C VAL A 299 -9.12 -5.69 -9.66
N ASP A 300 -8.90 -7.01 -9.73
CA ASP A 300 -8.62 -7.69 -11.00
C ASP A 300 -9.74 -7.52 -12.03
N GLU A 301 -11.00 -7.68 -11.61
CA GLU A 301 -12.18 -7.55 -12.47
C GLU A 301 -12.30 -6.16 -13.09
N VAL A 302 -11.92 -5.09 -12.37
CA VAL A 302 -11.93 -3.72 -12.92
C VAL A 302 -10.97 -3.62 -14.11
N PHE A 303 -9.78 -4.23 -14.01
CA PHE A 303 -8.83 -4.30 -15.12
C PHE A 303 -9.28 -5.27 -16.24
N GLU A 304 -10.10 -6.28 -15.94
CA GLU A 304 -10.78 -7.11 -16.96
C GLU A 304 -11.93 -6.36 -17.68
N GLY A 305 -12.28 -5.16 -17.24
CA GLY A 305 -13.31 -4.30 -17.85
C GLY A 305 -14.66 -4.30 -17.13
N ARG A 306 -14.70 -4.72 -15.85
CA ARG A 306 -15.86 -4.45 -14.99
C ARG A 306 -16.00 -2.93 -14.80
N GLU A 307 -17.22 -2.43 -15.00
CA GLU A 307 -17.61 -1.07 -14.64
C GLU A 307 -18.11 -1.08 -13.18
N PRO A 308 -17.45 -0.37 -12.26
CA PRO A 308 -17.92 -0.24 -10.88
C PRO A 308 -19.27 0.47 -10.78
N VAL A 309 -20.01 0.18 -9.73
CA VAL A 309 -21.14 1.01 -9.33
C VAL A 309 -20.61 2.22 -8.57
N GLU A 310 -20.89 3.42 -9.10
CA GLU A 310 -20.50 4.66 -8.44
C GLU A 310 -21.13 4.81 -7.05
N PRO A 311 -20.35 5.17 -6.01
CA PRO A 311 -20.88 5.41 -4.68
C PRO A 311 -21.90 6.57 -4.67
N GLU A 312 -23.14 6.28 -4.28
CA GLU A 312 -24.19 7.30 -4.16
C GLU A 312 -24.38 7.75 -2.71
N GLY A 313 -24.42 9.06 -2.47
CA GLY A 313 -24.74 9.62 -1.16
C GLY A 313 -24.16 11.01 -0.92
N ASP A 314 -24.53 11.62 0.20
CA ASP A 314 -23.89 12.84 0.69
C ASP A 314 -22.62 12.48 1.45
N VAL A 315 -21.48 13.08 1.08
CA VAL A 315 -20.21 12.89 1.79
C VAL A 315 -20.31 13.49 3.20
N ASP A 316 -19.91 12.75 4.23
CA ASP A 316 -19.90 13.25 5.62
C ASP A 316 -19.13 14.58 5.76
N GLU A 317 -19.73 15.56 6.44
CA GLU A 317 -19.15 16.90 6.58
C GLU A 317 -17.76 16.90 7.26
N LYS A 318 -17.48 15.93 8.14
CA LYS A 318 -16.16 15.82 8.77
C LYS A 318 -15.14 15.28 7.77
N ALA A 319 -15.50 14.32 6.92
CA ALA A 319 -14.63 13.87 5.83
C ALA A 319 -14.32 15.02 4.86
N GLN A 320 -15.35 15.78 4.45
CA GLN A 320 -15.15 16.98 3.62
C GLN A 320 -14.21 18.01 4.26
N ARG A 321 -14.32 18.23 5.58
CA ARG A 321 -13.42 19.13 6.31
C ARG A 321 -11.99 18.62 6.37
N VAL A 322 -11.78 17.30 6.48
CA VAL A 322 -10.43 16.71 6.43
C VAL A 322 -9.79 17.00 5.07
N VAL A 323 -10.48 16.68 3.97
CA VAL A 323 -9.95 16.93 2.62
C VAL A 323 -9.62 18.41 2.43
N ARG A 324 -10.55 19.32 2.73
CA ARG A 324 -10.32 20.77 2.60
C ARG A 324 -9.15 21.27 3.45
N SER A 325 -9.08 20.87 4.73
CA SER A 325 -7.99 21.27 5.61
C SER A 325 -6.64 20.77 5.11
N THR A 326 -6.60 19.55 4.58
CA THR A 326 -5.37 18.96 4.03
C THR A 326 -4.93 19.74 2.79
N LEU A 327 -5.84 20.02 1.84
CA LEU A 327 -5.54 20.89 0.69
C LEU A 327 -5.03 22.28 1.11
N ASP A 328 -5.58 22.87 2.17
CA ASP A 328 -5.13 24.17 2.69
C ASP A 328 -3.68 24.10 3.22
N HIS A 329 -3.31 23.02 3.91
CA HIS A 329 -1.92 22.80 4.37
C HIS A 329 -0.92 22.72 3.20
N HIS A 330 -1.37 22.21 2.05
CA HIS A 330 -0.55 22.09 0.84
C HIS A 330 -0.67 23.29 -0.12
N GLY A 331 -1.47 24.31 0.23
CA GLY A 331 -1.73 25.45 -0.66
C GLY A 331 -2.50 25.09 -1.94
N LEU A 332 -3.17 23.94 -1.95
CA LEU A 332 -4.01 23.42 -3.05
C LEU A 332 -5.50 23.76 -2.86
N GLY A 333 -5.87 24.36 -1.73
CA GLY A 333 -7.24 24.79 -1.46
C GLY A 333 -7.74 25.85 -2.45
N SER A 334 -9.04 25.78 -2.80
CA SER A 334 -9.70 26.82 -3.59
C SER A 334 -9.68 28.16 -2.84
N LYS A 335 -9.14 29.22 -3.45
CA LYS A 335 -9.27 30.61 -2.94
C LYS A 335 -10.71 31.10 -2.99
#